data_AF-A0A1D5PGQ9-F1
#
_entry.id   AF-A0A1D5PGQ9-F1
#
_cell.length_a   1.000
_cell.length_b   1.000
_cell.length_c   1.000
_cell.angle_alpha   90.00
_cell.angle_beta   90.00
_cell.angle_gamma   90.00
#
_symmetry.space_group_name_H-M   'P 1'
#
loop_
_entity.id
_entity.type
_entity.pdbx_description
1 polymer ?
#
loop_
_entity_poly.entity_id
_entity_poly.type
_entity_poly.pdbx_seq_one_letter_code
_entity_poly.pdbx_strand_id
1 'polypeptide(L)'
;MADPKYADLPGIARNEPDVYETSDLPEDDQAEFEAEELTSTSVEHLIINPNAAFEKFKDKRLGTDGVDFSDRISKSRTTGYESGEYEILGEGLGAKETPQQRYQRLQHEVQELIRDVEQIQSAVKESAAEEELTPMALARQLEGLKQQLVSCHLQKLLGPTAAIDFADPEGALAKRLQQQLEVAKCKKAAPAKSPPKAPAPTTDALTFELFWRPEQDQFSQTAKIAELEKRLAQLEAMVRCEPDSQNPLLVGLKGTSLVETVQILQAKVNILDAAVLDQVEARLQSVLGKVNEIAKHKAIVQDADTQSKIHQVYEMMQRWDHMASSLPDVVQRLLTLRDLHEQASRFVQVLVHLDTTQQEVAAALKDNTVLLAEVQKTMKENLAVVEDNFAEVEARIKRLQK
;
A
#
# COMPACT_ATOMS: atom_id res chain seq x y z
N MET A 1 -27.81 -21.49 27.73
CA MET A 1 -28.70 -20.48 28.36
C MET A 1 -29.53 -19.86 27.26
N ALA A 2 -30.78 -19.48 27.51
CA ALA A 2 -31.59 -18.82 26.48
C ALA A 2 -31.07 -17.39 26.23
N ASP A 3 -30.97 -16.99 24.95
CA ASP A 3 -30.67 -15.62 24.58
C ASP A 3 -31.83 -14.71 25.05
N PRO A 4 -31.55 -13.59 25.77
CA PRO A 4 -32.56 -12.68 26.27
C PRO A 4 -33.50 -12.14 25.19
N LYS A 5 -33.06 -12.06 23.92
CA LYS A 5 -33.87 -11.60 22.79
C LYS A 5 -35.05 -12.52 22.46
N TYR A 6 -34.97 -13.80 22.82
CA TYR A 6 -35.99 -14.82 22.52
C TYR A 6 -36.66 -15.39 23.79
N ALA A 7 -36.30 -14.88 24.98
CA ALA A 7 -36.77 -15.40 26.27
C ALA A 7 -38.29 -15.17 26.51
N ASP A 8 -38.83 -14.07 25.99
CA ASP A 8 -40.24 -13.67 26.19
C ASP A 8 -41.17 -14.14 25.05
N LEU A 9 -40.62 -14.73 23.99
CA LEU A 9 -41.41 -15.22 22.85
C LEU A 9 -42.00 -16.62 23.15
N PRO A 10 -43.32 -16.83 22.99
CA PRO A 10 -43.91 -18.15 23.10
C PRO A 10 -43.54 -19.01 21.89
N GLY A 11 -43.38 -20.33 22.11
CA GLY A 11 -43.12 -21.29 21.04
C GLY A 11 -41.66 -21.47 20.62
N ILE A 12 -40.70 -20.83 21.30
CA ILE A 12 -39.27 -21.03 21.06
C ILE A 12 -38.81 -22.35 21.70
N ALA A 13 -38.22 -23.26 20.90
CA ALA A 13 -37.55 -24.46 21.38
C ALA A 13 -36.28 -24.09 22.17
N ARG A 14 -36.07 -24.70 23.35
CA ARG A 14 -34.96 -24.35 24.27
C ARG A 14 -34.01 -25.51 24.59
N ASN A 15 -34.41 -26.74 24.27
CA ASN A 15 -33.71 -27.99 24.60
C ASN A 15 -33.53 -28.89 23.37
N GLU A 16 -33.77 -28.37 22.17
CA GLU A 16 -33.45 -29.05 20.91
C GLU A 16 -32.04 -28.64 20.46
N PRO A 17 -31.29 -29.48 19.73
CA PRO A 17 -30.06 -29.06 19.08
C PRO A 17 -30.35 -28.00 18.01
N ASP A 18 -29.42 -27.05 17.87
CA ASP A 18 -29.53 -25.92 16.93
C ASP A 18 -29.39 -26.38 15.47
N VAL A 19 -28.62 -27.45 15.25
CA VAL A 19 -28.36 -28.06 13.95
C VAL A 19 -28.60 -29.58 14.03
N TYR A 20 -29.26 -30.12 13.00
CA TYR A 20 -29.42 -31.55 12.78
C TYR A 20 -28.70 -31.92 11.49
N GLU A 21 -27.46 -32.40 11.62
CA GLU A 21 -26.60 -32.79 10.51
C GLU A 21 -26.26 -34.29 10.54
N THR A 22 -25.89 -34.83 9.39
CA THR A 22 -25.28 -36.16 9.30
C THR A 22 -23.86 -36.11 9.86
N SER A 23 -23.37 -37.22 10.41
CA SER A 23 -21.98 -37.28 10.88
C SER A 23 -21.01 -36.99 9.73
N ASP A 24 -20.08 -36.05 9.94
CA ASP A 24 -19.02 -35.74 8.98
C ASP A 24 -18.23 -37.01 8.64
N LEU A 25 -18.21 -37.35 7.36
CA LEU A 25 -17.43 -38.46 6.84
C LEU A 25 -16.08 -37.92 6.35
N PRO A 26 -14.95 -38.64 6.58
CA PRO A 26 -13.62 -38.23 6.13
C PRO A 26 -13.40 -38.43 4.62
N GLU A 27 -14.49 -38.41 3.83
CA GLU A 27 -14.47 -38.53 2.38
C GLU A 27 -14.20 -37.14 1.74
N ASP A 28 -14.75 -36.06 2.32
CA ASP A 28 -14.49 -34.68 1.89
C ASP A 28 -13.03 -34.20 2.14
N ASP A 29 -12.32 -34.83 3.09
CA ASP A 29 -10.90 -34.56 3.38
C ASP A 29 -9.94 -35.23 2.36
N GLN A 30 -10.45 -36.08 1.46
CA GLN A 30 -9.65 -36.77 0.46
C GLN A 30 -9.59 -35.90 -0.80
N ALA A 31 -8.42 -35.34 -1.07
CA ALA A 31 -8.15 -34.67 -2.34
C ALA A 31 -8.21 -35.70 -3.49
N GLU A 32 -9.38 -35.85 -4.11
CA GLU A 32 -9.52 -36.43 -5.44
C GLU A 32 -8.81 -35.51 -6.43
N PHE A 33 -7.52 -35.75 -6.61
CA PHE A 33 -6.80 -35.21 -7.74
C PHE A 33 -7.42 -35.81 -9.00
N GLU A 34 -8.23 -35.03 -9.72
CA GLU A 34 -8.58 -35.35 -11.10
C GLU A 34 -7.29 -35.66 -11.83
N ALA A 35 -7.15 -36.91 -12.27
CA ALA A 35 -5.95 -37.38 -12.94
C ALA A 35 -5.91 -36.82 -14.37
N GLU A 36 -5.55 -35.55 -14.50
CA GLU A 36 -5.21 -34.95 -15.79
C GLU A 36 -4.17 -35.85 -16.47
N GLU A 37 -4.42 -36.24 -17.72
CA GLU A 37 -3.56 -37.15 -18.47
C GLU A 37 -2.29 -36.44 -18.97
N LEU A 38 -1.47 -35.96 -18.04
CA LEU A 38 -0.22 -35.23 -18.27
C LEU A 38 0.94 -36.14 -18.74
N THR A 39 0.66 -37.39 -19.10
CA THR A 39 1.64 -38.41 -19.49
C THR A 39 1.14 -39.36 -20.59
N SER A 40 0.59 -38.79 -21.67
CA SER A 40 0.19 -39.58 -22.84
C SER A 40 1.40 -40.06 -23.67
N THR A 41 1.40 -41.32 -24.10
CA THR A 41 2.47 -41.91 -24.94
C THR A 41 2.59 -41.31 -26.35
N SER A 42 1.57 -40.56 -26.79
CA SER A 42 1.51 -39.90 -28.10
C SER A 42 1.90 -38.42 -28.07
N VAL A 43 2.23 -37.85 -26.91
CA VAL A 43 2.46 -36.40 -26.73
C VAL A 43 3.83 -36.16 -26.09
N GLU A 44 4.64 -35.31 -26.72
CA GLU A 44 5.93 -34.88 -26.15
C GLU A 44 5.72 -33.69 -25.20
N HIS A 45 5.90 -33.93 -23.89
CA HIS A 45 5.76 -32.89 -22.87
C HIS A 45 7.03 -32.03 -22.77
N LEU A 46 6.99 -30.86 -23.41
CA LEU A 46 8.08 -29.88 -23.43
C LEU A 46 7.99 -28.91 -22.25
N ILE A 47 8.86 -29.08 -21.25
CA ILE A 47 8.96 -28.16 -20.11
C ILE A 47 9.54 -26.82 -20.59
N ILE A 48 8.68 -25.80 -20.70
CA ILE A 48 9.09 -24.44 -21.05
C ILE A 48 9.65 -23.76 -19.79
N ASN A 49 10.96 -23.53 -19.76
CA ASN A 49 11.60 -22.67 -18.76
C ASN A 49 11.74 -21.24 -19.33
N PRO A 50 10.99 -20.24 -18.83
CA PRO A 50 11.00 -18.88 -19.40
C PRO A 50 12.36 -18.19 -19.30
N ASN A 51 13.16 -18.47 -18.26
CA ASN A 51 14.48 -17.87 -18.09
C ASN A 51 15.47 -18.43 -19.12
N ALA A 52 15.49 -19.74 -19.31
CA ALA A 52 16.32 -20.39 -20.33
C ALA A 52 15.85 -20.06 -21.77
N ALA A 53 14.56 -19.78 -21.96
CA ALA A 53 14.04 -19.26 -23.23
C ALA A 53 14.51 -17.81 -23.45
N PHE A 54 14.40 -16.95 -22.44
CA PHE A 54 14.87 -15.55 -22.50
C PHE A 54 16.35 -15.48 -22.86
N GLU A 55 17.23 -16.23 -22.20
CA GLU A 55 18.67 -16.27 -22.54
C GLU A 55 18.92 -16.70 -24.00
N LYS A 56 18.16 -17.67 -24.53
CA LYS A 56 18.28 -18.12 -25.93
C LYS A 56 17.85 -17.08 -26.97
N PHE A 57 17.12 -16.03 -26.59
CA PHE A 57 16.61 -14.99 -27.49
C PHE A 57 17.10 -13.57 -27.15
N LYS A 58 17.65 -13.33 -25.95
CA LYS A 58 18.14 -12.03 -25.46
C LYS A 58 19.05 -11.31 -26.46
N ASP A 59 19.98 -12.05 -27.05
CA ASP A 59 20.98 -11.51 -27.98
C ASP A 59 20.55 -11.64 -29.46
N LYS A 60 19.42 -12.31 -29.74
CA LYS A 60 18.86 -12.49 -31.08
C LYS A 60 17.92 -11.34 -31.41
N ARG A 61 18.45 -10.35 -32.13
CA ARG A 61 17.65 -9.27 -32.72
C ARG A 61 17.03 -9.74 -34.04
N LEU A 62 15.82 -9.29 -34.34
CA LEU A 62 15.17 -9.55 -35.62
C LEU A 62 15.65 -8.55 -36.66
N GLY A 63 15.84 -9.03 -37.90
CA GLY A 63 16.17 -8.21 -39.06
C GLY A 63 14.94 -7.50 -39.61
N THR A 64 15.19 -6.38 -40.29
CA THR A 64 14.28 -5.23 -40.34
C THR A 64 14.01 -4.84 -41.83
N ASP A 65 14.93 -5.17 -42.74
CA ASP A 65 14.76 -5.00 -44.20
C ASP A 65 13.55 -5.73 -44.82
N GLY A 66 12.84 -5.03 -45.70
CA GLY A 66 11.83 -5.62 -46.61
C GLY A 66 10.40 -5.67 -46.07
N VAL A 67 10.08 -4.85 -45.08
CA VAL A 67 8.87 -4.99 -44.27
C VAL A 67 7.71 -4.05 -44.67
N ASP A 68 6.51 -4.61 -44.83
CA ASP A 68 5.26 -3.87 -45.06
C ASP A 68 4.05 -4.63 -44.47
N PHE A 69 3.20 -3.90 -43.74
CA PHE A 69 1.92 -4.39 -43.16
C PHE A 69 0.70 -3.70 -43.77
N SER A 70 0.88 -2.82 -44.75
CA SER A 70 -0.23 -2.26 -45.49
C SER A 70 -0.84 -3.34 -46.39
N ASP A 71 -2.16 -3.54 -46.30
CA ASP A 71 -2.93 -4.45 -47.17
C ASP A 71 -3.07 -3.87 -48.60
N ARG A 72 -1.94 -3.52 -49.20
CA ARG A 72 -1.83 -3.04 -50.58
C ARG A 72 -1.49 -4.21 -51.48
N ILE A 73 -2.45 -4.57 -52.33
CA ILE A 73 -2.32 -5.64 -53.33
C ILE A 73 -1.24 -5.25 -54.37
N SER A 74 0.01 -5.58 -54.07
CA SER A 74 1.16 -5.37 -54.95
C SER A 74 1.87 -6.70 -55.25
N LYS A 75 2.76 -6.72 -56.25
CA LYS A 75 3.31 -7.97 -56.81
C LYS A 75 4.50 -8.57 -56.05
N SER A 76 5.00 -7.91 -55.01
CA SER A 76 6.09 -8.42 -54.15
C SER A 76 5.54 -8.88 -52.79
N ARG A 77 6.03 -10.01 -52.30
CA ARG A 77 5.57 -10.60 -51.03
C ARG A 77 6.02 -9.75 -49.84
N THR A 78 5.07 -9.26 -49.05
CA THR A 78 5.28 -8.48 -47.82
C THR A 78 5.57 -9.40 -46.61
N THR A 79 6.35 -8.96 -45.62
CA THR A 79 6.81 -9.75 -44.43
C THR A 79 7.19 -8.80 -43.25
N GLY A 80 7.20 -9.20 -41.96
CA GLY A 80 7.53 -8.32 -40.78
C GLY A 80 8.93 -8.51 -40.16
N TYR A 81 9.51 -7.65 -39.30
CA TYR A 81 9.07 -6.40 -38.61
C TYR A 81 10.30 -5.48 -38.26
N GLU A 82 10.17 -4.13 -38.19
CA GLU A 82 11.28 -3.21 -37.81
C GLU A 82 11.23 -2.64 -36.37
N SER A 83 12.39 -2.44 -35.71
CA SER A 83 12.83 -1.18 -35.04
C SER A 83 14.11 -1.33 -34.19
N GLY A 84 15.00 -0.34 -34.21
CA GLY A 84 16.16 -0.22 -33.29
C GLY A 84 16.91 1.11 -33.43
N GLU A 85 16.94 1.94 -32.37
CA GLU A 85 17.34 3.37 -32.45
C GLU A 85 18.82 3.71 -32.12
N TYR A 86 19.68 2.73 -31.79
CA TYR A 86 21.01 3.01 -31.21
C TYR A 86 22.14 2.13 -31.79
N GLU A 87 23.03 2.75 -32.58
CA GLU A 87 24.35 2.25 -32.94
C GLU A 87 25.39 3.36 -32.80
N ILE A 88 26.54 3.10 -32.19
CA ILE A 88 27.70 3.99 -32.20
C ILE A 88 28.73 3.41 -33.18
N LEU A 89 29.18 4.21 -34.15
CA LEU A 89 30.23 3.80 -35.09
C LEU A 89 31.58 3.69 -34.36
N GLY A 90 32.29 2.57 -34.56
CA GLY A 90 33.63 2.37 -34.00
C GLY A 90 34.69 3.28 -34.66
N GLU A 91 35.66 3.73 -33.86
CA GLU A 91 36.74 4.61 -34.32
C GLU A 91 37.49 4.02 -35.53
N GLY A 92 37.75 4.88 -36.53
CA GLY A 92 38.51 4.54 -37.74
C GLY A 92 37.66 4.16 -38.97
N LEU A 93 36.35 3.92 -38.82
CA LEU A 93 35.45 3.72 -39.97
C LEU A 93 35.03 5.08 -40.55
N GLY A 94 35.63 5.46 -41.69
CA GLY A 94 35.46 6.76 -42.36
C GLY A 94 34.07 7.06 -42.96
N ALA A 95 33.00 6.44 -42.45
CA ALA A 95 31.63 6.85 -42.72
C ALA A 95 31.32 8.17 -41.98
N LYS A 96 30.44 9.02 -42.53
CA LYS A 96 30.02 10.24 -41.85
C LYS A 96 29.06 9.91 -40.70
N GLU A 97 29.47 10.19 -39.48
CA GLU A 97 28.62 10.11 -38.28
C GLU A 97 27.29 10.85 -38.50
N THR A 98 26.17 10.25 -38.08
CA THR A 98 24.91 10.99 -37.98
C THR A 98 24.97 11.98 -36.80
N PRO A 99 24.19 13.08 -36.81
CA PRO A 99 24.21 14.05 -35.71
C PRO A 99 23.92 13.44 -34.32
N GLN A 100 23.05 12.44 -34.27
CA GLN A 100 22.69 11.72 -33.04
C GLN A 100 23.85 10.87 -32.50
N GLN A 101 24.57 10.16 -33.38
CA GLN A 101 25.75 9.37 -33.02
C GLN A 101 26.90 10.25 -32.50
N ARG A 102 27.12 11.38 -33.18
CA ARG A 102 28.14 12.36 -32.79
C ARG A 102 27.86 12.96 -31.41
N TYR A 103 26.59 13.22 -31.08
CA TYR A 103 26.20 13.65 -29.73
C TYR A 103 26.54 12.60 -28.68
N GLN A 104 26.25 11.31 -28.93
CA GLN A 104 26.52 10.22 -28.00
C GLN A 104 28.02 9.98 -27.76
N ARG A 105 28.87 10.05 -28.80
CA ARG A 105 30.33 9.98 -28.63
C ARG A 105 30.85 11.15 -27.78
N LEU A 106 30.43 12.37 -28.09
CA LEU A 106 30.83 13.56 -27.31
C LEU A 106 30.36 13.49 -25.85
N GLN A 107 29.19 12.91 -25.58
CA GLN A 107 28.71 12.69 -24.21
C GLN A 107 29.63 11.74 -23.41
N HIS A 108 30.13 10.68 -24.04
CA HIS A 108 31.10 9.77 -23.42
C HIS A 108 32.47 10.42 -23.20
N GLU A 109 33.02 11.13 -24.19
CA GLU A 109 34.30 11.86 -24.07
C GLU A 109 34.25 12.90 -22.93
N VAL A 110 33.13 13.61 -22.78
CA VAL A 110 32.93 14.57 -21.68
C VAL A 110 32.85 13.86 -20.31
N GLN A 111 32.22 12.69 -20.22
CA GLN A 111 32.20 11.90 -18.99
C GLN A 111 33.53 11.23 -18.62
N GLU A 112 34.44 11.06 -19.58
CA GLU A 112 35.81 10.63 -19.32
C GLU A 112 36.65 11.77 -18.74
N LEU A 113 36.62 12.94 -19.38
CA LEU A 113 37.31 14.13 -18.91
C LEU A 113 36.90 14.55 -17.48
N ILE A 114 35.63 14.37 -17.10
CA ILE A 114 35.17 14.65 -15.73
C ILE A 114 35.84 13.72 -14.70
N ARG A 115 35.96 12.42 -15.00
CA ARG A 115 36.59 11.44 -14.10
C ARG A 115 38.08 11.72 -13.90
N ASP A 116 38.79 12.09 -14.96
CA ASP A 116 40.21 12.45 -14.90
C ASP A 116 40.43 13.67 -14.00
N VAL A 117 39.56 14.68 -14.08
CA VAL A 117 39.62 15.88 -13.23
C VAL A 117 39.33 15.55 -11.76
N GLU A 118 38.35 14.69 -11.48
CA GLU A 118 38.07 14.22 -10.12
C GLU A 118 39.24 13.43 -9.53
N GLN A 119 39.91 12.60 -10.34
CA GLN A 119 41.08 11.81 -9.93
C GLN A 119 42.32 12.69 -9.66
N ILE A 120 42.50 13.79 -10.40
CA ILE A 120 43.52 14.80 -10.10
C ILE A 120 43.17 15.53 -8.80
N GLN A 121 41.89 15.83 -8.56
CA GLN A 121 41.45 16.59 -7.39
C GLN A 121 41.52 15.80 -6.08
N SER A 122 41.31 14.47 -6.11
CA SER A 122 41.50 13.60 -4.94
C SER A 122 42.97 13.49 -4.54
N ALA A 123 43.88 13.30 -5.50
CA ALA A 123 45.32 13.21 -5.26
C ALA A 123 45.92 14.45 -4.57
N VAL A 124 45.38 15.65 -4.85
CA VAL A 124 45.80 16.90 -4.19
C VAL A 124 45.25 17.04 -2.77
N LYS A 125 44.10 16.42 -2.45
CA LYS A 125 43.51 16.45 -1.11
C LYS A 125 44.24 15.57 -0.10
N GLU A 126 44.74 14.42 -0.53
CA GLU A 126 45.43 13.47 0.37
C GLU A 126 46.72 14.08 0.98
N SER A 127 47.44 14.92 0.23
CA SER A 127 48.65 15.60 0.70
C SER A 127 48.46 16.67 1.80
N ALA A 128 47.22 17.02 2.16
CA ALA A 128 46.92 18.04 3.18
C ALA A 128 46.44 17.46 4.53
N ALA A 129 46.23 16.14 4.62
CA ALA A 129 45.45 15.54 5.71
C ALA A 129 46.23 15.26 7.02
N GLU A 130 47.57 15.28 7.00
CA GLU A 130 48.37 14.86 8.17
C GLU A 130 48.61 15.95 9.24
N GLU A 131 48.24 17.22 9.00
CA GLU A 131 48.59 18.34 9.89
C GLU A 131 47.50 18.75 10.91
N GLU A 132 46.30 18.13 10.90
CA GLU A 132 45.15 18.62 11.68
C GLU A 132 44.97 18.02 13.11
N LEU A 133 45.71 16.98 13.50
CA LEU A 133 45.54 16.27 14.79
C LEU A 133 46.17 17.00 16.00
N THR A 134 45.80 18.25 16.20
CA THR A 134 46.16 19.02 17.41
C THR A 134 45.28 18.64 18.62
N PRO A 135 45.78 18.74 19.87
CA PRO A 135 44.97 18.49 21.07
C PRO A 135 43.72 19.39 21.18
N MET A 136 43.76 20.57 20.57
CA MET A 136 42.62 21.49 20.47
C MET A 136 41.49 20.95 19.57
N ALA A 137 41.84 20.22 18.49
CA ALA A 137 40.87 19.54 17.63
C ALA A 137 40.19 18.38 18.38
N LEU A 138 40.96 17.57 19.10
CA LEU A 138 40.44 16.52 19.99
C LEU A 138 39.52 17.08 21.09
N ALA A 139 39.86 18.23 21.69
CA ALA A 139 39.00 18.90 22.67
C ALA A 139 37.66 19.36 22.06
N ARG A 140 37.67 19.93 20.84
CA ARG A 140 36.45 20.29 20.10
C ARG A 140 35.61 19.08 19.71
N GLN A 141 36.24 17.96 19.32
CA GLN A 141 35.53 16.71 19.04
C GLN A 141 34.86 16.16 20.31
N LEU A 142 35.53 16.23 21.47
CA LEU A 142 34.95 15.84 22.77
C LEU A 142 33.78 16.74 23.20
N GLU A 143 33.86 18.04 22.94
CA GLU A 143 32.78 18.99 23.22
C GLU A 143 31.58 18.77 22.28
N GLY A 144 31.83 18.52 20.99
CA GLY A 144 30.80 18.11 20.03
C GLY A 144 30.13 16.79 20.41
N LEU A 145 30.89 15.78 20.86
CA LEU A 145 30.38 14.50 21.34
C LEU A 145 29.52 14.67 22.60
N LYS A 146 29.94 15.53 23.53
CA LYS A 146 29.14 15.91 24.71
C LYS A 146 27.82 16.57 24.30
N GLN A 147 27.85 17.46 23.31
CA GLN A 147 26.64 18.14 22.80
C GLN A 147 25.68 17.16 22.10
N GLN A 148 26.21 16.21 21.31
CA GLN A 148 25.44 15.11 20.71
C GLN A 148 24.81 14.19 21.78
N LEU A 149 25.56 13.83 22.83
CA LEU A 149 25.05 13.00 23.92
C LEU A 149 23.87 13.68 24.64
N VAL A 150 23.98 14.99 24.89
CA VAL A 150 22.89 15.80 25.46
C VAL A 150 21.69 15.84 24.52
N SER A 151 21.87 16.03 23.21
CA SER A 151 20.74 16.03 22.26
C SER A 151 20.04 14.66 22.16
N CYS A 152 20.79 13.56 22.19
CA CYS A 152 20.23 12.21 22.22
C CYS A 152 19.46 11.91 23.51
N HIS A 153 19.92 12.44 24.65
CA HIS A 153 19.18 12.33 25.92
C HIS A 153 17.89 13.17 25.88
N LEU A 154 17.97 14.39 25.34
CA LEU A 154 16.85 15.30 25.15
C LEU A 154 15.76 14.68 24.25
N GLN A 155 16.15 14.08 23.12
CA GLN A 155 15.22 13.39 22.20
C GLN A 155 14.48 12.22 22.89
N LYS A 156 15.14 11.49 23.80
CA LYS A 156 14.48 10.42 24.58
C LYS A 156 13.47 10.96 25.61
N LEU A 157 13.70 12.16 26.14
CA LEU A 157 12.80 12.79 27.12
C LEU A 157 11.59 13.46 26.47
N LEU A 158 11.76 14.06 25.29
CA LEU A 158 10.67 14.73 24.55
C LEU A 158 9.87 13.79 23.64
N GLY A 159 10.40 12.59 23.35
CA GLY A 159 9.75 11.60 22.49
C GLY A 159 10.06 11.77 21.00
N PRO A 160 9.84 10.72 20.19
CA PRO A 160 10.33 10.66 18.81
C PRO A 160 9.66 11.63 17.82
N THR A 161 8.56 12.28 18.21
CA THR A 161 7.74 13.16 17.37
C THR A 161 7.84 14.65 17.74
N ALA A 162 8.57 15.00 18.79
CA ALA A 162 8.70 16.38 19.26
C ALA A 162 9.79 17.15 18.49
N ALA A 163 9.39 17.85 17.43
CA ALA A 163 10.26 18.82 16.75
C ALA A 163 10.35 20.12 17.59
N ILE A 164 11.53 20.40 18.16
CA ILE A 164 11.83 21.71 18.77
C ILE A 164 12.43 22.61 17.69
N ASP A 165 11.67 23.61 17.26
CA ASP A 165 12.19 24.68 16.40
C ASP A 165 12.67 25.86 17.27
N PHE A 166 13.97 26.08 17.29
CA PHE A 166 14.58 27.19 18.04
C PHE A 166 14.38 28.55 17.35
N ALA A 167 13.99 28.59 16.08
CA ALA A 167 13.70 29.83 15.36
C ALA A 167 12.31 30.39 15.67
N ASP A 168 11.36 29.54 16.08
CA ASP A 168 9.98 29.94 16.41
C ASP A 168 9.42 29.19 17.64
N PRO A 169 9.93 29.47 18.86
CA PRO A 169 9.63 28.69 20.07
C PRO A 169 8.16 28.73 20.53
N GLU A 170 7.34 29.64 20.02
CA GLU A 170 5.89 29.73 20.30
C GLU A 170 5.01 29.51 19.06
N GLY A 171 5.58 29.18 17.90
CA GLY A 171 4.88 29.16 16.61
C GLY A 171 4.35 30.55 16.20
N ALA A 172 4.96 31.62 16.70
CA ALA A 172 4.56 33.01 16.51
C ALA A 172 4.86 33.53 15.10
N LEU A 173 5.98 33.13 14.48
CA LEU A 173 6.27 33.43 13.07
C LEU A 173 5.31 32.67 12.16
N ALA A 174 5.03 31.40 12.44
CA ALA A 174 4.03 30.62 11.71
C ALA A 174 2.63 31.26 11.80
N LYS A 175 2.17 31.62 13.01
CA LYS A 175 0.89 32.35 13.22
C LYS A 175 0.87 33.71 12.52
N ARG A 176 1.98 34.46 12.55
CA ARG A 176 2.09 35.77 11.88
C ARG A 176 2.06 35.66 10.36
N LEU A 177 2.69 34.63 9.80
CA LEU A 177 2.63 34.33 8.37
C LEU A 177 1.22 33.92 7.95
N GLN A 178 0.53 33.08 8.74
CA GLN A 178 -0.88 32.75 8.55
C GLN A 178 -1.78 34.00 8.58
N GLN A 179 -1.61 34.88 9.56
CA GLN A 179 -2.34 36.16 9.64
C GLN A 179 -2.05 37.08 8.46
N GLN A 180 -0.79 37.18 8.01
CA GLN A 180 -0.43 37.97 6.82
C GLN A 180 -1.02 37.39 5.53
N LEU A 181 -1.08 36.06 5.41
CA LEU A 181 -1.77 35.36 4.33
C LEU A 181 -3.28 35.62 4.36
N GLU A 182 -3.93 35.59 5.52
CA GLU A 182 -5.35 35.93 5.64
C GLU A 182 -5.64 37.39 5.31
N VAL A 183 -4.82 38.34 5.78
CA VAL A 183 -4.93 39.76 5.40
C VAL A 183 -4.73 39.95 3.89
N ALA A 184 -3.80 39.24 3.27
CA ALA A 184 -3.63 39.25 1.81
C ALA A 184 -4.83 38.61 1.06
N LYS A 185 -5.46 37.59 1.64
CA LYS A 185 -6.69 36.95 1.13
C LYS A 185 -7.87 37.91 1.18
N CYS A 186 -8.06 38.63 2.30
CA CYS A 186 -9.08 39.66 2.46
C CYS A 186 -8.88 40.86 1.52
N LYS A 187 -7.64 41.30 1.26
CA LYS A 187 -7.34 42.36 0.28
C LYS A 187 -7.72 42.00 -1.17
N LYS A 188 -7.86 40.70 -1.51
CA LYS A 188 -8.30 40.23 -2.85
C LYS A 188 -9.82 40.19 -3.03
N ALA A 189 -10.62 40.47 -2.01
CA ALA A 189 -12.09 40.34 -2.05
C ALA A 189 -12.85 41.62 -2.42
N ALA A 190 -12.20 42.63 -3.02
CA ALA A 190 -12.84 43.84 -3.53
C ALA A 190 -12.96 43.81 -5.07
N PRO A 191 -14.17 43.84 -5.66
CA PRO A 191 -14.35 43.71 -7.11
C PRO A 191 -14.13 45.04 -7.83
N ALA A 192 -13.04 45.15 -8.60
CA ALA A 192 -12.78 46.30 -9.48
C ALA A 192 -12.72 45.87 -10.95
N LYS A 193 -13.61 46.44 -11.78
CA LYS A 193 -13.67 46.21 -13.23
C LYS A 193 -12.64 47.08 -13.97
N SER A 194 -11.69 46.48 -14.70
CA SER A 194 -11.06 47.04 -15.92
C SER A 194 -10.02 46.07 -16.53
N PRO A 195 -9.72 46.14 -17.85
CA PRO A 195 -8.89 45.16 -18.55
C PRO A 195 -7.37 45.40 -18.40
N PRO A 196 -6.52 44.37 -18.67
CA PRO A 196 -5.12 44.39 -18.25
C PRO A 196 -4.19 45.16 -19.20
N LYS A 197 -3.24 45.88 -18.61
CA LYS A 197 -1.97 46.27 -19.25
C LYS A 197 -0.82 45.70 -18.42
N ALA A 198 0.30 45.36 -19.07
CA ALA A 198 1.35 44.48 -18.54
C ALA A 198 1.88 44.88 -17.13
N PRO A 199 2.25 43.90 -16.28
CA PRO A 199 2.62 44.16 -14.89
C PRO A 199 4.02 44.77 -14.77
N ALA A 200 4.08 45.98 -14.21
CA ALA A 200 5.28 46.44 -13.51
C ALA A 200 5.33 45.78 -12.11
N PRO A 201 6.51 45.52 -11.54
CA PRO A 201 6.62 44.87 -10.24
C PRO A 201 6.14 45.82 -9.13
N THR A 202 4.98 45.52 -8.54
CA THR A 202 4.52 46.18 -7.32
C THR A 202 5.31 45.66 -6.13
N THR A 203 5.86 46.56 -5.32
CA THR A 203 6.70 46.26 -4.14
C THR A 203 5.95 45.61 -2.97
N ASP A 204 4.72 45.14 -3.19
CA ASP A 204 3.81 44.55 -2.19
C ASP A 204 3.22 43.21 -2.71
N ALA A 205 3.87 42.60 -3.71
CA ALA A 205 3.53 41.29 -4.25
C ALA A 205 4.27 40.17 -3.48
N LEU A 206 3.52 39.39 -2.71
CA LEU A 206 4.04 38.29 -1.89
C LEU A 206 4.26 37.03 -2.76
N THR A 207 5.40 36.95 -3.45
CA THR A 207 5.82 35.78 -4.25
C THR A 207 6.42 34.70 -3.34
N PHE A 208 5.75 33.55 -3.24
CA PHE A 208 6.31 32.34 -2.67
C PHE A 208 6.78 31.41 -3.78
N GLU A 209 8.08 31.16 -3.86
CA GLU A 209 8.66 30.16 -4.76
C GLU A 209 8.92 28.86 -3.98
N LEU A 210 7.97 27.93 -4.07
CA LEU A 210 8.07 26.62 -3.43
C LEU A 210 8.89 25.66 -4.32
N PHE A 211 10.19 25.52 -4.02
CA PHE A 211 11.03 24.49 -4.64
C PHE A 211 10.83 23.14 -3.92
N TRP A 212 9.78 22.40 -4.32
CA TRP A 212 9.45 21.07 -3.80
C TRP A 212 9.44 20.04 -4.94
N ARG A 213 10.05 18.86 -4.73
CA ARG A 213 10.08 17.74 -5.71
C ARG A 213 9.33 16.52 -5.15
N PRO A 214 7.98 16.51 -5.21
CA PRO A 214 7.19 15.46 -4.57
C PRO A 214 7.49 14.06 -5.13
N GLU A 215 7.80 13.98 -6.42
CA GLU A 215 8.13 12.72 -7.10
C GLU A 215 9.39 12.05 -6.52
N GLN A 216 10.39 12.83 -6.11
CA GLN A 216 11.64 12.27 -5.59
C GLN A 216 11.47 11.72 -4.17
N ASP A 217 10.67 12.38 -3.34
CA ASP A 217 10.33 11.87 -2.01
C ASP A 217 9.43 10.64 -2.09
N GLN A 218 8.40 10.66 -2.95
CA GLN A 218 7.56 9.48 -3.21
C GLN A 218 8.39 8.31 -3.72
N PHE A 219 9.26 8.53 -4.71
CA PHE A 219 10.20 7.51 -5.20
C PHE A 219 11.08 6.94 -4.08
N SER A 220 11.60 7.80 -3.19
CA SER A 220 12.42 7.36 -2.05
C SER A 220 11.64 6.52 -1.02
N GLN A 221 10.34 6.77 -0.84
CA GLN A 221 9.46 5.98 0.02
C GLN A 221 9.11 4.65 -0.64
N THR A 222 8.69 4.66 -1.89
CA THR A 222 8.39 3.45 -2.67
C THR A 222 9.61 2.53 -2.80
N ALA A 223 10.81 3.08 -2.99
CA ALA A 223 12.04 2.30 -3.02
C ALA A 223 12.32 1.55 -1.70
N LYS A 224 12.08 2.19 -0.55
CA LYS A 224 12.19 1.55 0.78
C LYS A 224 11.14 0.47 0.99
N ILE A 225 9.91 0.70 0.51
CA ILE A 225 8.84 -0.31 0.56
C ILE A 225 9.21 -1.52 -0.30
N ALA A 226 9.69 -1.31 -1.52
CA ALA A 226 10.13 -2.38 -2.42
C ALA A 226 11.35 -3.16 -1.88
N GLU A 227 12.27 -2.51 -1.15
CA GLU A 227 13.37 -3.20 -0.45
C GLU A 227 12.85 -4.10 0.67
N LEU A 228 11.90 -3.61 1.48
CA LEU A 228 11.26 -4.40 2.53
C LEU A 228 10.44 -5.55 1.96
N GLU A 229 9.68 -5.32 0.89
CA GLU A 229 8.92 -6.35 0.16
C GLU A 229 9.85 -7.42 -0.40
N LYS A 230 10.95 -7.04 -1.07
CA LYS A 230 11.96 -7.98 -1.57
C LYS A 230 12.57 -8.81 -0.43
N ARG A 231 12.89 -8.20 0.70
CA ARG A 231 13.42 -8.90 1.88
C ARG A 231 12.37 -9.83 2.49
N LEU A 232 11.11 -9.42 2.53
CA LEU A 232 10.00 -10.23 3.04
C LEU A 232 9.74 -11.42 2.12
N ALA A 233 9.74 -11.25 0.79
CA ALA A 233 9.63 -12.34 -0.17
C ALA A 233 10.82 -13.32 -0.11
N GLN A 234 12.03 -12.84 0.21
CA GLN A 234 13.18 -13.72 0.48
C GLN A 234 13.01 -14.52 1.79
N LEU A 235 12.51 -13.89 2.85
CA LEU A 235 12.20 -14.56 4.11
C LEU A 235 11.06 -15.58 3.94
N GLU A 236 10.02 -15.22 3.20
CA GLU A 236 8.93 -16.10 2.82
C GLU A 236 9.46 -17.30 2.03
N ALA A 237 10.25 -17.09 0.97
CA ALA A 237 10.84 -18.20 0.20
C ALA A 237 11.73 -19.15 1.03
N MET A 238 12.36 -18.67 2.11
CA MET A 238 13.14 -19.51 3.03
C MET A 238 12.30 -20.23 4.10
N VAL A 239 11.14 -19.67 4.48
CA VAL A 239 10.27 -20.17 5.56
C VAL A 239 9.04 -20.91 5.02
N ARG A 240 8.73 -20.76 3.73
CA ARG A 240 7.59 -21.36 3.02
C ARG A 240 7.70 -22.88 3.08
N CYS A 241 7.00 -23.42 4.06
CA CYS A 241 6.64 -24.82 4.11
C CYS A 241 5.47 -25.01 3.15
N GLU A 242 5.73 -25.53 1.95
CA GLU A 242 4.66 -26.19 1.21
C GLU A 242 4.07 -27.29 2.13
N PRO A 243 2.74 -27.34 2.31
CA PRO A 243 2.12 -28.39 3.09
C PRO A 243 2.15 -29.69 2.29
N ASP A 244 3.30 -30.35 2.28
CA ASP A 244 3.49 -31.74 1.84
C ASP A 244 2.76 -32.68 2.82
N SER A 245 1.43 -32.59 2.79
CA SER A 245 0.48 -33.43 3.53
C SER A 245 0.62 -34.90 3.16
N GLN A 246 1.26 -35.19 2.03
CA GLN A 246 1.46 -36.52 1.46
C GLN A 246 2.58 -37.34 2.11
N ASN A 247 3.41 -36.77 3.01
CA ASN A 247 4.43 -37.56 3.70
C ASN A 247 3.96 -38.01 5.10
N PRO A 248 3.50 -39.27 5.28
CA PRO A 248 3.00 -39.76 6.57
C PRO A 248 4.06 -39.78 7.68
N LEU A 249 5.35 -39.68 7.36
CA LEU A 249 6.43 -39.55 8.35
C LEU A 249 6.45 -38.17 9.04
N LEU A 250 5.84 -37.14 8.44
CA LEU A 250 5.76 -35.79 9.01
C LEU A 250 4.62 -35.63 10.02
N VAL A 251 3.68 -36.57 10.13
CA VAL A 251 2.51 -36.47 11.03
C VAL A 251 2.94 -36.31 12.49
N GLY A 252 4.01 -36.98 12.92
CA GLY A 252 4.58 -36.84 14.27
C GLY A 252 5.49 -35.62 14.49
N LEU A 253 5.62 -34.74 13.49
CA LEU A 253 6.49 -33.56 13.51
C LEU A 253 5.71 -32.24 13.36
N LYS A 254 4.37 -32.29 13.16
CA LYS A 254 3.52 -31.09 13.02
C LYS A 254 3.37 -30.35 14.36
N GLY A 255 4.31 -29.45 14.66
CA GLY A 255 4.10 -28.38 15.64
C GLY A 255 3.21 -27.27 15.08
N THR A 256 2.57 -26.50 15.95
CA THR A 256 1.81 -25.29 15.62
C THR A 256 2.68 -24.16 15.05
N SER A 257 3.99 -24.23 15.29
CA SER A 257 4.99 -23.31 14.75
C SER A 257 6.21 -24.08 14.23
N LEU A 258 6.96 -23.46 13.30
CA LEU A 258 8.25 -24.01 12.84
C LEU A 258 9.23 -24.22 14.00
N VAL A 259 9.18 -23.35 15.02
CA VAL A 259 10.01 -23.47 16.23
C VAL A 259 9.64 -24.72 17.03
N GLU A 260 8.35 -24.99 17.22
CA GLU A 260 7.88 -26.21 17.89
C GLU A 260 8.27 -27.47 17.10
N THR A 261 8.11 -27.45 15.77
CA THR A 261 8.59 -28.53 14.88
C THR A 261 10.09 -28.77 15.06
N VAL A 262 10.93 -27.72 15.04
CA VAL A 262 12.38 -27.83 15.26
C VAL A 262 12.70 -28.32 16.68
N GLN A 263 11.94 -27.93 17.70
CA GLN A 263 12.10 -28.46 19.07
C GLN A 263 11.75 -29.95 19.15
N ILE A 264 10.70 -30.41 18.46
CA ILE A 264 10.35 -31.83 18.35
C ILE A 264 11.49 -32.58 17.65
N LEU A 265 12.00 -32.09 16.51
CA LEU A 265 13.17 -32.70 15.85
C LEU A 265 14.39 -32.74 16.79
N GLN A 266 14.70 -31.65 17.48
CA GLN A 266 15.82 -31.60 18.42
C GLN A 266 15.65 -32.60 19.57
N ALA A 267 14.43 -32.76 20.11
CA ALA A 267 14.15 -33.77 21.12
C ALA A 267 14.35 -35.19 20.57
N LYS A 268 13.89 -35.48 19.35
CA LYS A 268 14.11 -36.79 18.68
C LYS A 268 15.58 -37.05 18.38
N VAL A 269 16.35 -36.03 17.99
CA VAL A 269 17.81 -36.11 17.79
C VAL A 269 18.56 -36.33 19.11
N ASN A 270 18.13 -35.70 20.20
CA ASN A 270 18.69 -35.94 21.53
C ASN A 270 18.37 -37.35 22.07
N ILE A 271 17.26 -37.95 21.61
CA ILE A 271 16.83 -39.32 21.93
C ILE A 271 17.60 -40.39 21.12
N LEU A 272 18.28 -40.01 20.02
CA LEU A 272 19.02 -40.93 19.14
C LEU A 272 20.31 -41.50 19.76
N ASP A 273 20.70 -41.07 20.97
CA ASP A 273 21.68 -41.81 21.79
C ASP A 273 20.98 -42.97 22.50
N ALA A 274 21.10 -44.17 21.92
CA ALA A 274 20.48 -45.40 22.41
C ALA A 274 20.87 -45.73 23.88
N ALA A 275 22.09 -45.41 24.30
CA ALA A 275 22.54 -45.70 25.67
C ALA A 275 21.89 -44.76 26.71
N VAL A 276 21.59 -43.53 26.31
CA VAL A 276 20.82 -42.58 27.12
C VAL A 276 19.33 -42.94 27.12
N LEU A 277 18.80 -43.39 25.98
CA LEU A 277 17.40 -43.79 25.84
C LEU A 277 17.04 -44.96 26.78
N ASP A 278 17.82 -46.04 26.78
CA ASP A 278 17.61 -47.20 27.68
C ASP A 278 17.63 -46.77 29.17
N GLN A 279 18.55 -45.87 29.54
CA GLN A 279 18.65 -45.36 30.91
C GLN A 279 17.48 -44.44 31.28
N VAL A 280 16.99 -43.63 30.34
CA VAL A 280 15.83 -42.75 30.53
C VAL A 280 14.55 -43.58 30.61
N GLU A 281 14.38 -44.61 29.77
CA GLU A 281 13.22 -45.51 29.83
C GLU A 281 13.15 -46.24 31.17
N ALA A 282 14.25 -46.86 31.63
CA ALA A 282 14.28 -47.54 32.93
C ALA A 282 13.91 -46.61 34.11
N ARG A 283 14.33 -45.33 34.04
CA ARG A 283 13.94 -44.32 35.03
C ARG A 283 12.47 -43.91 34.90
N LEU A 284 11.96 -43.73 33.68
CA LEU A 284 10.56 -43.41 33.41
C LEU A 284 9.62 -44.52 33.87
N GLN A 285 9.94 -45.79 33.65
CA GLN A 285 9.15 -46.92 34.17
C GLN A 285 9.10 -46.91 35.71
N SER A 286 10.21 -46.59 36.40
CA SER A 286 10.22 -46.43 37.86
C SER A 286 9.38 -45.24 38.35
N VAL A 287 9.42 -44.11 37.63
CA VAL A 287 8.58 -42.94 37.92
C VAL A 287 7.10 -43.26 37.67
N LEU A 288 6.76 -43.92 36.56
CA LEU A 288 5.39 -44.35 36.23
C LEU A 288 4.81 -45.26 37.31
N GLY A 289 5.58 -46.22 37.83
CA GLY A 289 5.19 -47.05 38.98
C GLY A 289 4.83 -46.21 40.21
N LYS A 290 5.66 -45.22 40.56
CA LYS A 290 5.40 -44.31 41.70
C LYS A 290 4.20 -43.39 41.45
N VAL A 291 4.04 -42.89 40.22
CA VAL A 291 2.88 -42.06 39.82
C VAL A 291 1.59 -42.88 39.91
N ASN A 292 1.59 -44.16 39.54
CA ASN A 292 0.44 -45.04 39.70
C ASN A 292 0.06 -45.29 41.18
N GLU A 293 1.03 -45.46 42.07
CA GLU A 293 0.73 -45.52 43.52
C GLU A 293 0.18 -44.19 44.06
N ILE A 294 0.75 -43.05 43.63
CA ILE A 294 0.21 -41.72 43.97
C ILE A 294 -1.20 -41.53 43.40
N ALA A 295 -1.49 -42.01 42.20
CA ALA A 295 -2.81 -41.93 41.57
C ALA A 295 -3.86 -42.75 42.35
N LYS A 296 -3.52 -43.97 42.79
CA LYS A 296 -4.37 -44.77 43.68
C LYS A 296 -4.72 -44.03 44.98
N HIS A 297 -3.77 -43.33 45.58
CA HIS A 297 -4.01 -42.51 46.77
C HIS A 297 -4.78 -41.21 46.48
N LYS A 298 -4.54 -40.57 45.32
CA LYS A 298 -5.17 -39.30 44.93
C LYS A 298 -6.63 -39.45 44.47
N ALA A 299 -6.98 -40.58 43.88
CA ALA A 299 -8.35 -40.92 43.48
C ALA A 299 -9.36 -40.95 44.65
N ILE A 300 -8.88 -41.02 45.90
CA ILE A 300 -9.68 -41.02 47.13
C ILE A 300 -9.99 -39.58 47.60
N VAL A 301 -9.32 -38.55 47.07
CA VAL A 301 -9.23 -37.22 47.69
C VAL A 301 -9.74 -36.06 46.80
N GLN A 302 -9.96 -36.27 45.50
CA GLN A 302 -10.41 -35.19 44.60
C GLN A 302 -11.89 -35.28 44.21
N ASP A 303 -12.58 -34.13 44.32
CA ASP A 303 -13.95 -33.93 43.86
C ASP A 303 -14.00 -33.88 42.32
N ALA A 304 -14.72 -34.84 41.72
CA ALA A 304 -14.83 -35.00 40.27
C ALA A 304 -15.41 -33.75 39.58
N ASP A 305 -16.32 -33.03 40.25
CA ASP A 305 -16.92 -31.81 39.73
C ASP A 305 -15.89 -30.68 39.58
N THR A 306 -14.90 -30.59 40.47
CA THR A 306 -13.80 -29.62 40.33
C THR A 306 -12.89 -29.96 39.17
N GLN A 307 -12.58 -31.25 38.96
CA GLN A 307 -11.74 -31.69 37.84
C GLN A 307 -12.45 -31.45 36.49
N SER A 308 -13.76 -31.73 36.40
CA SER A 308 -14.56 -31.44 35.21
C SER A 308 -14.57 -29.94 34.88
N LYS A 309 -14.80 -29.07 35.87
CA LYS A 309 -14.77 -27.61 35.69
C LYS A 309 -13.38 -27.10 35.29
N ILE A 310 -12.30 -27.61 35.89
CA ILE A 310 -10.93 -27.26 35.53
C ILE A 310 -10.62 -27.69 34.09
N HIS A 311 -11.05 -28.89 33.69
CA HIS A 311 -10.84 -29.40 32.33
C HIS A 311 -11.59 -28.56 31.28
N GLN A 312 -12.86 -28.20 31.54
CA GLN A 312 -13.61 -27.28 30.68
C GLN A 312 -12.92 -25.91 30.54
N VAL A 313 -12.41 -25.34 31.64
CA VAL A 313 -11.66 -24.07 31.59
C VAL A 313 -10.35 -24.22 30.79
N TYR A 314 -9.66 -25.35 30.91
CA TYR A 314 -8.46 -25.63 30.12
C TYR A 314 -8.77 -25.75 28.61
N GLU A 315 -9.83 -26.46 28.23
CA GLU A 315 -10.28 -26.52 26.83
C GLU A 315 -10.65 -25.13 26.31
N MET A 316 -11.39 -24.32 27.09
CA MET A 316 -11.69 -22.95 26.69
C MET A 316 -10.42 -22.12 26.52
N MET A 317 -9.43 -22.26 27.42
CA MET A 317 -8.15 -21.57 27.29
C MET A 317 -7.44 -21.95 25.98
N GLN A 318 -7.33 -23.26 25.69
CA GLN A 318 -6.70 -23.76 24.47
C GLN A 318 -7.43 -23.30 23.19
N ARG A 319 -8.78 -23.26 23.22
CA ARG A 319 -9.60 -22.72 22.12
C ARG A 319 -9.43 -21.21 21.90
N TRP A 320 -9.01 -20.45 22.91
CA TRP A 320 -8.85 -18.99 22.81
C TRP A 320 -7.39 -18.52 22.74
N ASP A 321 -6.42 -19.39 23.01
CA ASP A 321 -4.98 -19.05 23.07
C ASP A 321 -4.47 -18.47 21.73
N HIS A 322 -4.80 -19.13 20.62
CA HIS A 322 -4.47 -18.64 19.28
C HIS A 322 -5.13 -17.28 18.97
N MET A 323 -6.41 -17.10 19.33
CA MET A 323 -7.09 -15.81 19.14
C MET A 323 -6.47 -14.71 20.00
N ALA A 324 -6.10 -15.01 21.25
CA ALA A 324 -5.41 -14.08 22.14
C ALA A 324 -4.04 -13.66 21.57
N SER A 325 -3.31 -14.59 20.94
CA SER A 325 -2.04 -14.29 20.27
C SER A 325 -2.20 -13.37 19.05
N SER A 326 -3.31 -13.50 18.30
CA SER A 326 -3.63 -12.64 17.14
C SER A 326 -4.22 -11.27 17.47
N LEU A 327 -4.70 -11.06 18.71
CA LEU A 327 -5.41 -9.84 19.10
C LEU A 327 -4.56 -8.56 18.91
N PRO A 328 -3.25 -8.53 19.26
CA PRO A 328 -2.38 -7.38 18.98
C PRO A 328 -2.28 -7.06 17.48
N ASP A 329 -2.22 -8.07 16.62
CA ASP A 329 -2.12 -7.90 15.16
C ASP A 329 -3.42 -7.32 14.57
N VAL A 330 -4.57 -7.77 15.06
CA VAL A 330 -5.88 -7.20 14.70
C VAL A 330 -5.96 -5.74 15.13
N VAL A 331 -5.51 -5.39 16.35
CA VAL A 331 -5.46 -4.00 16.82
C VAL A 331 -4.49 -3.17 15.97
N GLN A 332 -3.31 -3.69 15.65
CA GLN A 332 -2.33 -2.98 14.82
C GLN A 332 -2.86 -2.75 13.40
N ARG A 333 -3.55 -3.73 12.81
CA ARG A 333 -4.24 -3.60 11.52
C ARG A 333 -5.37 -2.57 11.57
N LEU A 334 -6.13 -2.49 12.67
CA LEU A 334 -7.13 -1.44 12.87
C LEU A 334 -6.50 -0.05 13.01
N LEU A 335 -5.32 0.07 13.65
CA LEU A 335 -4.58 1.32 13.75
C LEU A 335 -4.04 1.78 12.38
N THR A 336 -3.50 0.88 11.55
CA THR A 336 -3.04 1.22 10.19
C THR A 336 -4.20 1.56 9.25
N LEU A 337 -5.36 0.91 9.41
CA LEU A 337 -6.56 1.18 8.62
C LEU A 337 -7.42 2.34 9.17
N ARG A 338 -7.10 2.92 10.33
CA ARG A 338 -7.86 4.01 10.97
C ARG A 338 -8.13 5.16 10.00
N ASP A 339 -7.10 5.63 9.32
CA ASP A 339 -7.19 6.82 8.46
C ASP A 339 -8.00 6.52 7.20
N LEU A 340 -7.96 5.28 6.70
CA LEU A 340 -8.80 4.81 5.60
C LEU A 340 -10.27 4.68 6.02
N HIS A 341 -10.55 4.14 7.21
CA HIS A 341 -11.91 4.08 7.76
C HIS A 341 -12.47 5.49 8.02
N GLU A 342 -11.66 6.43 8.48
CA GLU A 342 -12.08 7.83 8.65
C GLU A 342 -12.35 8.50 7.29
N GLN A 343 -11.52 8.28 6.28
CA GLN A 343 -11.77 8.74 4.92
C GLN A 343 -13.05 8.15 4.34
N ALA A 344 -13.32 6.85 4.53
CA ALA A 344 -14.55 6.20 4.10
C ALA A 344 -15.80 6.79 4.80
N SER A 345 -15.70 7.07 6.11
CA SER A 345 -16.78 7.73 6.86
C SER A 345 -17.05 9.16 6.34
N ARG A 346 -16.00 9.95 6.10
CA ARG A 346 -16.11 11.28 5.49
C ARG A 346 -16.69 11.22 4.07
N PHE A 347 -16.31 10.20 3.27
CA PHE A 347 -16.85 9.99 1.93
C PHE A 347 -18.37 9.74 1.96
N VAL A 348 -18.87 8.90 2.87
CA VAL A 348 -20.32 8.68 3.04
C VAL A 348 -21.04 9.97 3.42
N GLN A 349 -20.47 10.79 4.32
CA GLN A 349 -21.06 12.10 4.68
C GLN A 349 -21.10 13.07 3.49
N VAL A 350 -20.03 13.14 2.70
CA VAL A 350 -19.98 13.97 1.48
C VAL A 350 -20.97 13.46 0.43
N LEU A 351 -21.14 12.14 0.29
CA LEU A 351 -22.10 11.54 -0.63
C LEU A 351 -23.54 11.89 -0.25
N VAL A 352 -23.89 11.82 1.04
CA VAL A 352 -25.21 12.23 1.55
C VAL A 352 -25.44 13.72 1.33
N HIS A 353 -24.43 14.57 1.56
CA HIS A 353 -24.55 16.01 1.29
C HIS A 353 -24.69 16.32 -0.21
N LEU A 354 -24.04 15.54 -1.07
CA LEU A 354 -24.15 15.68 -2.52
C LEU A 354 -25.55 15.25 -3.02
N ASP A 355 -26.13 14.19 -2.45
CA ASP A 355 -27.51 13.79 -2.74
C ASP A 355 -28.52 14.85 -2.27
N THR A 356 -28.39 15.39 -1.05
CA THR A 356 -29.32 16.45 -0.59
C THR A 356 -29.22 17.72 -1.45
N THR A 357 -28.01 18.17 -1.79
CA THR A 357 -27.84 19.34 -2.67
C THR A 357 -28.32 19.06 -4.10
N GLN A 358 -28.19 17.84 -4.61
CA GLN A 358 -28.76 17.45 -5.90
C GLN A 358 -30.30 17.47 -5.86
N GLN A 359 -30.93 17.03 -4.77
CA GLN A 359 -32.38 17.11 -4.57
C GLN A 359 -32.87 18.56 -4.46
N GLU A 360 -32.16 19.42 -3.73
CA GLU A 360 -32.43 20.87 -3.63
C GLU A 360 -32.32 21.57 -5.00
N VAL A 361 -31.25 21.30 -5.76
CA VAL A 361 -31.08 21.85 -7.12
C VAL A 361 -32.16 21.33 -8.06
N ALA A 362 -32.55 20.07 -7.96
CA ALA A 362 -33.65 19.51 -8.77
C ALA A 362 -35.01 20.11 -8.42
N ALA A 363 -35.26 20.48 -7.15
CA ALA A 363 -36.44 21.23 -6.73
C ALA A 363 -36.41 22.66 -7.29
N ALA A 364 -35.31 23.39 -7.09
CA ALA A 364 -35.13 24.74 -7.62
C ALA A 364 -35.22 24.79 -9.17
N LEU A 365 -34.79 23.73 -9.87
CA LEU A 365 -34.96 23.64 -11.32
C LEU A 365 -36.45 23.55 -11.70
N LYS A 366 -37.24 22.73 -10.98
CA LYS A 366 -38.70 22.63 -11.17
C LYS A 366 -39.38 23.98 -10.93
N ASP A 367 -39.05 24.65 -9.82
CA ASP A 367 -39.62 25.97 -9.50
C ASP A 367 -39.31 26.99 -10.60
N ASN A 368 -38.07 27.01 -11.11
CA ASN A 368 -37.70 27.84 -12.27
C ASN A 368 -38.48 27.48 -13.55
N THR A 369 -38.79 26.19 -13.79
CA THR A 369 -39.66 25.83 -14.95
C THR A 369 -41.10 26.31 -14.78
N VAL A 370 -41.63 26.32 -13.55
CA VAL A 370 -42.97 26.87 -13.26
C VAL A 370 -42.98 28.39 -13.45
N LEU A 371 -41.99 29.08 -12.90
CA LEU A 371 -41.79 30.53 -13.09
C LEU A 371 -41.66 30.91 -14.57
N LEU A 372 -40.90 30.15 -15.37
CA LEU A 372 -40.79 30.40 -16.81
C LEU A 372 -42.12 30.16 -17.55
N ALA A 373 -42.90 29.15 -17.17
CA ALA A 373 -44.23 28.93 -17.72
C ALA A 373 -45.21 30.07 -17.37
N GLU A 374 -45.13 30.60 -16.15
CA GLU A 374 -45.92 31.76 -15.70
C GLU A 374 -45.49 33.06 -16.41
N VAL A 375 -44.18 33.30 -16.58
CA VAL A 375 -43.66 34.42 -17.40
C VAL A 375 -44.10 34.28 -18.86
N GLN A 376 -44.07 33.07 -19.43
CA GLN A 376 -44.54 32.84 -20.79
C GLN A 376 -46.05 33.08 -20.94
N LYS A 377 -46.84 32.71 -19.92
CA LYS A 377 -48.28 32.96 -19.86
C LYS A 377 -48.58 34.46 -19.75
N THR A 378 -48.00 35.14 -18.77
CA THR A 378 -48.18 36.60 -18.57
C THR A 378 -47.67 37.41 -19.76
N MET A 379 -46.61 36.97 -20.44
CA MET A 379 -46.15 37.62 -21.67
C MET A 379 -47.15 37.47 -22.83
N LYS A 380 -47.83 36.33 -22.96
CA LYS A 380 -48.93 36.14 -23.94
C LYS A 380 -50.14 37.00 -23.60
N GLU A 381 -50.52 37.06 -22.33
CA GLU A 381 -51.63 37.89 -21.84
C GLU A 381 -51.33 39.39 -22.07
N ASN A 382 -50.12 39.84 -21.74
CA ASN A 382 -49.67 41.21 -22.01
C ASN A 382 -49.60 41.53 -23.51
N LEU A 383 -49.18 40.59 -24.36
CA LEU A 383 -49.19 40.78 -25.82
C LEU A 383 -50.62 40.96 -26.36
N ALA A 384 -51.57 40.13 -25.92
CA ALA A 384 -52.98 40.28 -26.30
C ALA A 384 -53.55 41.64 -25.87
N VAL A 385 -53.28 42.07 -24.63
CA VAL A 385 -53.68 43.40 -24.14
C VAL A 385 -53.02 44.52 -24.96
N VAL A 386 -51.77 44.37 -25.39
CA VAL A 386 -51.10 45.35 -26.26
C VAL A 386 -51.72 45.37 -27.66
N GLU A 387 -52.05 44.22 -28.25
CA GLU A 387 -52.76 44.13 -29.53
C GLU A 387 -54.15 44.80 -29.47
N ASP A 388 -54.92 44.54 -28.42
CA ASP A 388 -56.23 45.18 -28.18
C ASP A 388 -56.09 46.71 -28.05
N ASN A 389 -55.10 47.18 -27.28
CA ASN A 389 -54.81 48.62 -27.15
C ASN A 389 -54.41 49.25 -28.49
N PHE A 390 -53.62 48.57 -29.32
CA PHE A 390 -53.28 49.06 -30.67
C PHE A 390 -54.52 49.12 -31.58
N ALA A 391 -55.40 48.12 -31.52
CA ALA A 391 -56.66 48.11 -32.26
C ALA A 391 -57.59 49.26 -31.83
N GLU A 392 -57.68 49.57 -30.53
CA GLU A 392 -58.42 50.74 -30.04
C GLU A 392 -57.82 52.07 -30.54
N VAL A 393 -56.49 52.22 -30.48
CA VAL A 393 -55.79 53.41 -30.97
C VAL A 393 -55.99 53.58 -32.48
N GLU A 394 -55.88 52.51 -33.27
CA GLU A 394 -56.11 52.57 -34.72
C GLU A 394 -57.57 52.90 -35.05
N ALA A 395 -58.53 52.33 -34.32
CA ALA A 395 -59.95 52.69 -34.45
C ALA A 395 -60.20 54.16 -34.09
N ARG A 396 -59.49 54.70 -33.09
CA ARG A 396 -59.58 56.11 -32.67
C ARG A 396 -58.93 57.05 -33.68
N ILE A 397 -57.82 56.68 -34.30
CA ILE A 397 -57.20 57.40 -35.43
C ILE A 397 -58.16 57.44 -36.63
N LYS A 398 -58.77 56.29 -36.99
CA LYS A 398 -59.76 56.21 -38.08
C LYS A 398 -61.01 57.07 -37.84
N ARG A 399 -61.40 57.31 -36.58
CA ARG A 399 -62.48 58.27 -36.22
C ARG A 399 -62.06 59.73 -36.33
N LEU A 400 -60.77 60.05 -36.22
CA LEU A 400 -60.21 61.40 -36.33
C LEU A 400 -59.80 61.78 -37.77
N GLN A 401 -59.78 60.81 -38.69
CA GLN A 401 -59.54 61.01 -40.13
C GLN A 401 -60.85 61.21 -40.93
N LYS A 402 -61.98 61.41 -40.25
CA LYS A 402 -63.26 61.87 -40.80
C LYS A 402 -63.59 63.24 -40.22
#